data_AF-A0A3D4Z2T5-F1
#
_entry.id   AF-A0A3D4Z2T5-F1
#
_cell.length_a   1.000
_cell.length_b   1.000
_cell.length_c   1.000
_cell.angle_alpha   90.00
_cell.angle_beta   90.00
_cell.angle_gamma   90.00
#
_symmetry.space_group_name_H-M   'P 1'
#
loop_
_entity.id
_entity.type
_entity.pdbx_description
1 polymer ?
#
loop_
_entity_poly.entity_id
_entity_poly.type
_entity_poly.pdbx_seq_one_letter_code
_entity_poly.pdbx_strand_id
1 'polypeptide(L)' 'IHGIRDRGLLEPAISQPQQSAFGEDIFQDVPSKAAAYAFYLSENQPFLDGNKRIATAAALTFLRLNGFEILISDQE' A
#
# COMPACT_ATOMS: atom_id res chain seq x y z
N ILE A 1 -8.08 15.10 -17.13
CA ILE A 1 -7.08 14.03 -16.97
C ILE A 1 -7.24 13.49 -15.55
N HIS A 2 -7.56 12.21 -15.36
CA HIS A 2 -8.02 11.68 -14.05
C HIS A 2 -6.93 10.90 -13.27
N GLY A 3 -5.66 10.93 -13.69
CA GLY A 3 -4.49 10.39 -12.96
C GLY A 3 -4.40 8.85 -12.87
N ILE A 4 -5.54 8.16 -12.84
CA ILE A 4 -5.67 6.71 -12.87
C ILE A 4 -5.47 6.22 -14.31
N ARG A 5 -4.55 5.26 -14.48
CA ARG A 5 -4.34 4.54 -15.75
C ARG A 5 -5.40 3.48 -15.93
N ASP A 6 -5.64 2.68 -14.90
CA ASP A 6 -6.61 1.57 -14.94
C ASP A 6 -7.16 1.27 -13.54
N ARG A 7 -8.50 1.27 -13.41
CA ARG A 7 -9.18 0.91 -12.16
C ARG A 7 -9.10 -0.59 -11.87
N GLY A 8 -9.07 -1.43 -12.89
CA GLY A 8 -8.88 -2.87 -12.76
C GLY A 8 -7.51 -3.24 -12.21
N LEU A 9 -6.53 -2.34 -12.24
CA LEU A 9 -5.24 -2.50 -11.56
C LEU A 9 -5.27 -1.92 -10.14
N LEU A 10 -6.06 -0.86 -9.91
CA LEU A 10 -6.14 -0.16 -8.64
C LEU A 10 -6.93 -0.95 -7.59
N GLU A 11 -8.13 -1.40 -7.95
CA GLU A 11 -9.06 -2.05 -7.02
C GLU A 11 -8.48 -3.33 -6.41
N PRO A 12 -7.81 -4.22 -7.18
CA PRO A 12 -7.10 -5.34 -6.58
C PRO A 12 -5.95 -4.88 -5.67
N ALA A 13 -5.18 -3.87 -6.08
CA ALA A 13 -4.03 -3.42 -5.29
C ALA A 13 -4.40 -2.91 -3.89
N ILE A 14 -5.52 -2.19 -3.76
CA ILE A 14 -5.95 -1.63 -2.46
C ILE A 14 -6.74 -2.63 -1.59
N SER A 15 -7.25 -3.70 -2.18
CA SER A 15 -8.00 -4.75 -1.47
C SER A 15 -7.10 -5.84 -0.89
N GLN A 16 -5.93 -6.06 -1.49
CA GLN A 16 -4.94 -7.08 -1.05
C GLN A 16 -4.62 -7.04 0.46
N PRO A 17 -4.36 -5.88 1.09
CA PRO A 17 -4.03 -5.81 2.53
C PRO A 17 -5.15 -6.29 3.46
N GLN A 18 -6.37 -6.46 2.95
CA GLN A 18 -7.55 -6.90 3.70
C GLN A 18 -7.99 -8.32 3.31
N GLN A 19 -7.20 -9.03 2.49
CA GLN A 19 -7.53 -10.40 2.11
C GLN A 19 -7.31 -11.37 3.27
N SER A 20 -8.22 -12.33 3.35
CA SER A 20 -8.17 -13.43 4.31
C SER A 20 -8.24 -14.76 3.55
N ALA A 21 -7.55 -15.78 4.06
CA ALA A 21 -7.56 -17.14 3.54
C ALA A 21 -7.74 -18.13 4.69
N PHE A 22 -8.53 -19.18 4.48
CA PHE A 22 -8.82 -20.20 5.50
C PHE A 22 -9.34 -19.64 6.85
N GLY A 23 -10.00 -18.48 6.83
CA GLY A 23 -10.55 -17.83 8.02
C GLY A 23 -9.58 -16.89 8.74
N GLU A 24 -8.36 -16.72 8.25
CA GLU A 24 -7.35 -15.83 8.84
C GLU A 24 -6.89 -14.75 7.85
N ASP A 25 -6.54 -13.57 8.36
CA ASP A 25 -5.94 -12.51 7.55
C ASP A 25 -4.58 -12.96 7.01
N ILE A 26 -4.34 -12.74 5.71
CA ILE A 26 -3.05 -13.04 5.08
C ILE A 26 -1.94 -12.15 5.67
N PHE A 27 -2.28 -10.89 5.93
CA PHE A 27 -1.40 -9.90 6.56
C PHE A 27 -1.86 -9.72 8.01
N GLN A 28 -1.22 -10.41 8.94
CA GLN A 28 -1.72 -10.54 10.32
C GLN A 28 -1.51 -9.29 11.18
N ASP A 29 -0.57 -8.42 10.82
CA ASP A 29 -0.23 -7.23 11.60
C ASP A 29 -0.26 -5.94 10.75
N VAL A 30 -0.27 -4.80 11.43
CA VAL A 30 -0.33 -3.48 10.77
C VAL A 30 0.88 -3.25 9.84
N PRO A 31 2.14 -3.56 10.22
CA PRO A 31 3.28 -3.42 9.32
C PRO A 31 3.19 -4.27 8.04
N SER A 32 2.72 -5.51 8.13
CA SER A 32 2.53 -6.38 6.97
C SER A 32 1.42 -5.87 6.05
N LYS A 33 0.32 -5.33 6.59
CA LYS A 33 -0.71 -4.64 5.80
C LYS A 33 -0.17 -3.38 5.10
N ALA A 34 0.68 -2.61 5.78
CA ALA A 34 1.36 -1.46 5.18
C ALA A 34 2.30 -1.88 4.04
N ALA A 35 3.08 -2.94 4.25
CA ALA A 35 3.97 -3.50 3.24
C ALA A 35 3.19 -4.00 2.02
N ALA A 36 2.02 -4.62 2.23
CA ALA A 36 1.12 -5.01 1.15
C ALA A 36 0.65 -3.80 0.32
N TYR A 37 0.24 -2.70 0.95
CA TYR A 37 -0.07 -1.45 0.23
C TYR A 37 1.13 -0.96 -0.61
N ALA A 38 2.33 -0.94 -0.03
CA ALA A 38 3.54 -0.52 -0.75
C ALA A 38 3.85 -1.42 -1.95
N PHE A 39 3.72 -2.73 -1.80
CA PHE A 39 4.03 -3.70 -2.83
C PHE A 39 3.01 -3.66 -3.97
N TYR A 40 1.72 -3.89 -3.67
CA TYR A 40 0.72 -4.06 -4.74
C TYR A 40 0.44 -2.76 -5.50
N LEU A 41 0.50 -1.58 -4.87
CA LEU A 41 0.38 -0.31 -5.59
C LEU A 41 1.60 -0.02 -6.47
N SER A 42 2.80 -0.45 -6.05
CA SER A 42 4.02 -0.29 -6.86
C SER A 42 4.00 -1.22 -8.07
N GLU A 43 3.63 -2.49 -7.88
CA GLU A 43 3.71 -3.53 -8.90
C GLU A 43 2.54 -3.49 -9.88
N ASN A 44 1.31 -3.24 -9.42
CA ASN A 44 0.16 -3.16 -10.33
C ASN A 44 0.19 -1.89 -11.20
N GLN A 45 0.99 -0.89 -10.81
CA GLN A 45 1.13 0.39 -11.51
C GLN A 45 -0.20 1.06 -11.95
N PRO A 46 -1.20 1.21 -11.07
CA PRO A 46 -2.55 1.65 -11.48
C PRO A 46 -2.66 3.11 -11.93
N PHE A 47 -1.63 3.93 -11.70
CA PHE A 47 -1.59 5.35 -12.06
C PHE A 47 -0.73 5.61 -13.29
N LEU A 48 -1.00 6.73 -13.98
CA LEU A 48 -0.24 7.17 -15.16
C LEU A 48 1.24 7.45 -14.83
N ASP A 49 1.51 7.98 -13.64
CA ASP A 49 2.85 8.18 -13.09
C ASP A 49 2.76 8.13 -11.55
N GLY A 50 3.92 8.02 -10.88
CA GLY A 50 4.03 8.19 -9.44
C GLY A 50 3.67 6.96 -8.64
N ASN A 51 3.48 5.79 -9.27
CA ASN A 51 3.07 4.55 -8.60
C ASN A 51 3.88 4.25 -7.33
N LYS A 52 5.22 4.29 -7.41
CA LYS A 52 6.10 4.07 -6.25
C LYS A 52 5.92 5.14 -5.17
N ARG A 53 5.80 6.42 -5.55
CA ARG A 53 5.58 7.55 -4.63
C ARG A 53 4.23 7.43 -3.90
N ILE A 54 3.18 7.07 -4.65
CA ILE A 54 1.84 6.85 -4.11
C ILE A 54 1.82 5.61 -3.20
N ALA A 55 2.48 4.53 -3.60
CA ALA A 55 2.57 3.31 -2.80
C ALA A 55 3.27 3.55 -1.46
N THR A 56 4.41 4.26 -1.47
CA THR A 56 5.09 4.70 -0.24
C THR A 56 4.18 5.59 0.60
N ALA A 57 3.55 6.61 0.00
CA ALA A 57 2.65 7.50 0.74
C ALA A 57 1.47 6.76 1.38
N ALA A 58 0.87 5.79 0.67
CA ALA A 58 -0.22 4.97 1.16
C ALA A 58 0.21 4.11 2.36
N ALA A 59 1.35 3.43 2.26
CA ALA A 59 1.88 2.60 3.34
C ALA A 59 2.21 3.43 4.60
N LEU A 60 2.92 4.55 4.43
CA LEU A 60 3.28 5.43 5.56
C LEU A 60 2.03 6.07 6.20
N THR A 61 1.05 6.44 5.38
CA THR A 61 -0.24 6.97 5.88
C THR A 61 -0.98 5.89 6.68
N PHE A 62 -1.04 4.65 6.17
CA PHE A 62 -1.67 3.55 6.87
C PHE A 62 -1.00 3.28 8.23
N LEU A 63 0.33 3.25 8.29
CA LEU A 63 1.07 3.11 9.54
C LEU A 63 0.71 4.22 10.54
N ARG A 64 0.74 5.48 10.11
CA ARG A 64 0.38 6.64 10.96
C ARG A 64 -1.04 6.56 11.48
N LEU A 65 -2.00 6.17 10.63
CA LEU A 65 -3.41 6.00 11.03
C LEU A 65 -3.61 4.88 12.07
N ASN A 66 -2.67 3.92 12.13
CA ASN A 66 -2.66 2.86 13.13
C ASN A 66 -1.74 3.16 14.33
N GLY A 67 -1.31 4.41 14.51
CA GLY A 67 -0.55 4.84 15.69
C GLY A 67 0.95 4.55 15.64
N PHE A 68 1.49 4.15 14.49
CA PHE A 68 2.94 3.99 14.33
C PHE A 68 3.61 5.34 14.08
N GLU A 69 4.63 5.63 14.88
CA GLU A 69 5.55 6.74 14.62
C GLU A 69 6.61 6.28 13.60
N ILE A 70 6.84 7.10 12.58
CA ILE A 70 7.79 6.79 11.52
C ILE A 70 9.03 7.67 11.76
N LEU A 71 10.09 7.05 12.24
CA LEU A 71 11.39 7.66 12.37
C LEU A 71 12.18 7.41 11.09
N ILE A 72 12.47 8.49 10.36
CA ILE A 72 13.37 8.45 9.21
C ILE A 72 14.69 8.99 9.71
N SER A 73 15.70 8.12 9.80
CA SER A 73 17.07 8.57 9.96
C SER A 73 17.65 8.85 8.58
N ASP A 74 18.21 10.04 8.41
CA ASP A 74 19.08 10.31 7.28
C ASP A 74 20.36 9.49 7.52
N GLN A 75 20.47 8.35 6.86
CA GLN A 75 21.74 7.65 6.69
C GLN A 75 22.11 7.87 5.23
N GLU A 76 22.92 8.92 4.99
CA GLU A 76 23.62 9.12 3.72
C GLU A 76 24.61 8.00 3.44
#